data_AF-A0A0F9AM84-F1
#
_entry.id   AF-A0A0F9AM84-F1
#
_cell.length_a   1.000
_cell.length_b   1.000
_cell.length_c   1.000
_cell.angle_alpha   90.00
_cell.angle_beta   90.00
_cell.angle_gamma   90.00
#
_symmetry.space_group_name_H-M   'P 1'
#
loop_
_entity.id
_entity.type
_entity.pdbx_description
1 polymer ?
#
loop_
_entity_poly.entity_id
_entity_poly.type
_entity_poly.pdbx_seq_one_letter_code
_entity_poly.pdbx_strand_id
1 'polypeptide(L)'
;MENLNTQLAAHTITLEPSDAKRLATLCGQFDEHLRQIEHRLKIEIRNRGNVFALYGDNHTAQVASHLLRHLYQENTINGDLTPDQVHLAIQQSNASPLNIKSTHTETPMEKSAASTTAATATENVESFTVIRTKKGNIKPRGVSQQRYVRSI
;
A
#
# COMPACT_ATOMS: atom_id res chain seq x y z
N MET A 1 14.83 17.94 35.14
CA MET A 1 13.90 18.46 34.12
C MET A 1 13.68 17.33 33.12
N GLU A 2 12.89 16.34 33.52
CA GLU A 2 12.43 15.26 32.65
C GLU A 2 11.09 15.66 32.05
N ASN A 3 10.94 15.45 30.73
CA ASN A 3 9.71 15.08 30.01
C ASN A 3 9.96 15.18 28.50
N LEU A 4 10.80 14.28 27.96
CA LEU A 4 10.79 13.99 26.53
C LEU A 4 9.79 12.84 26.35
N ASN A 5 8.53 13.19 26.10
CA ASN A 5 7.49 12.24 25.72
C ASN A 5 7.79 11.71 24.30
N THR A 6 8.84 10.90 24.18
CA THR A 6 9.18 10.18 22.96
C THR A 6 8.30 8.94 22.93
N GLN A 7 7.05 9.10 22.50
CA GLN A 7 6.20 7.97 22.18
C GLN A 7 6.93 7.15 21.10
N LEU A 8 7.17 5.87 21.38
CA LEU A 8 7.79 4.97 20.40
C LEU A 8 6.76 4.68 19.30
N ALA A 9 7.18 4.81 18.04
CA ALA A 9 6.33 4.42 16.92
C ALA A 9 6.10 2.90 16.95
N ALA A 10 4.85 2.48 16.77
CA ALA A 10 4.51 1.06 16.67
C ALA A 10 5.05 0.47 15.36
N HIS A 11 5.10 1.29 14.31
CA HIS A 11 5.67 0.92 13.02
C HIS A 11 6.19 2.16 12.29
N THR A 12 7.31 2.05 11.59
CA THR A 12 7.88 3.14 10.78
C THR A 12 8.16 2.62 9.38
N ILE A 13 7.73 3.38 8.36
CA ILE A 13 8.02 3.08 6.96
C ILE A 13 8.71 4.23 6.25
N THR A 14 9.45 3.89 5.21
CA THR A 14 10.04 4.84 4.27
C THR A 14 9.53 4.52 2.87
N LEU A 15 8.96 5.51 2.20
CA LEU A 15 8.43 5.36 0.84
C LEU A 15 9.49 5.79 -0.17
N GLU A 16 9.96 4.85 -1.00
CA GLU A 16 10.93 5.10 -2.06
C GLU A 16 10.30 4.85 -3.44
N PRO A 17 10.60 5.67 -4.47
CA PRO A 17 11.55 6.80 -4.46
C PRO A 17 11.03 8.01 -3.68
N SER A 18 11.90 8.84 -3.10
CA SER A 18 11.52 10.09 -2.42
C SER A 18 11.05 11.21 -3.39
N ASP A 19 9.88 11.04 -4.01
CA ASP A 19 9.23 12.04 -4.87
C ASP A 19 8.25 12.91 -4.08
N ALA A 20 8.62 14.17 -3.85
CA ALA A 20 7.83 15.13 -3.08
C ALA A 20 6.43 15.36 -3.67
N LYS A 21 6.25 15.30 -4.99
CA LYS A 21 4.94 15.51 -5.62
C LYS A 21 4.00 14.35 -5.31
N ARG A 22 4.47 13.11 -5.48
CA ARG A 22 3.69 11.91 -5.14
C ARG A 22 3.35 11.87 -3.65
N LEU A 23 4.29 12.24 -2.78
CA LEU A 23 4.05 12.29 -1.34
C LEU A 23 3.00 13.34 -0.96
N ALA A 24 3.01 14.51 -1.62
CA ALA A 24 1.99 15.52 -1.43
C ALA A 24 0.60 15.02 -1.87
N THR A 25 0.50 14.38 -3.05
CA THR A 25 -0.77 13.78 -3.52
C THR A 25 -1.26 12.68 -2.59
N LEU A 26 -0.35 11.85 -2.05
CA LEU A 26 -0.69 10.81 -1.08
C LEU A 26 -1.32 11.40 0.19
N CYS A 27 -0.76 12.50 0.70
CA CYS A 27 -1.29 13.14 1.91
C CYS A 27 -2.61 13.88 1.64
N GLY A 28 -2.78 14.40 0.42
CA GLY A 28 -3.95 15.19 0.03
C GLY A 28 -3.93 16.60 0.60
N GLN A 29 -5.00 17.36 0.40
CA GLN A 29 -5.08 18.74 0.91
C GLN A 29 -5.16 18.73 2.44
N PHE A 30 -4.26 19.46 3.12
CA PHE A 30 -4.22 19.54 4.59
C PHE A 30 -4.15 18.17 5.30
N ASP A 31 -3.46 17.20 4.68
CA ASP A 31 -3.33 15.82 5.15
C ASP A 31 -4.68 15.08 5.25
N GLU A 32 -5.68 15.44 4.43
CA GLU A 32 -7.01 14.84 4.45
C GLU A 32 -6.98 13.30 4.34
N HIS A 33 -6.10 12.75 3.51
CA HIS A 33 -6.03 11.31 3.29
C HIS A 33 -5.45 10.61 4.51
N LEU A 34 -4.43 11.20 5.15
CA LEU A 34 -3.86 10.66 6.39
C LEU A 34 -4.90 10.69 7.50
N ARG A 35 -5.62 11.80 7.67
CA ARG A 35 -6.69 11.93 8.67
C ARG A 35 -7.81 10.91 8.47
N GLN A 36 -8.16 10.60 7.22
CA GLN A 36 -9.14 9.54 6.92
C GLN A 36 -8.65 8.16 7.37
N ILE A 37 -7.38 7.84 7.13
CA ILE A 37 -6.76 6.58 7.55
C ILE A 37 -6.70 6.50 9.08
N GLU A 38 -6.24 7.57 9.74
CA GLU A 38 -6.18 7.70 11.20
C GLU A 38 -7.55 7.49 11.85
N HIS A 39 -8.59 8.16 11.35
CA HIS A 39 -9.94 8.05 11.91
C HIS A 39 -10.52 6.65 11.76
N ARG A 40 -10.25 5.98 10.63
CA ARG A 40 -10.79 4.64 10.34
C ARG A 40 -10.08 3.53 11.09
N LEU A 41 -8.75 3.61 11.22
CA LEU A 41 -7.92 2.60 11.87
C LEU A 41 -7.66 2.92 13.35
N LYS A 42 -8.09 4.10 13.83
CA LYS A 42 -7.88 4.61 15.19
C LYS A 42 -6.40 4.62 15.59
N ILE A 43 -5.57 5.14 14.69
CA ILE A 43 -4.11 5.32 14.87
C ILE A 43 -3.73 6.78 14.63
N GLU A 44 -2.51 7.16 15.00
CA GLU A 44 -1.90 8.46 14.67
C GLU A 44 -0.75 8.22 13.68
N ILE A 45 -0.67 9.03 12.63
CA ILE A 45 0.34 8.97 11.57
C ILE A 45 1.10 10.30 11.56
N ARG A 46 2.41 10.23 11.76
CA ARG A 46 3.29 11.39 11.58
C ARG A 46 4.10 11.24 10.31
N ASN A 47 3.98 12.24 9.46
CA ASN A 47 4.76 12.35 8.24
C ASN A 47 5.97 13.27 8.44
N ARG A 48 7.16 12.80 8.05
CA ARG A 48 8.36 13.62 7.86
C ARG A 48 9.01 13.30 6.51
N GLY A 49 8.47 13.89 5.44
CA GLY A 49 8.96 13.71 4.08
C GLY A 49 8.55 12.36 3.51
N ASN A 50 9.53 11.50 3.22
CA ASN A 50 9.30 10.13 2.78
C ASN A 50 9.18 9.13 3.94
N VAL A 51 9.36 9.58 5.19
CA VAL A 51 9.29 8.75 6.39
C VAL A 51 7.96 8.94 7.11
N PHE A 52 7.26 7.85 7.38
CA PHE A 52 5.98 7.83 8.10
C PHE A 52 6.11 7.00 9.37
N ALA A 53 5.85 7.62 10.51
CA ALA A 53 5.80 6.97 11.80
C ALA A 53 4.34 6.75 12.21
N LEU A 54 3.96 5.50 12.44
CA LEU A 54 2.61 5.09 12.83
C LEU A 54 2.59 4.74 14.32
N TYR A 55 1.60 5.29 15.03
CA TYR A 55 1.42 5.12 16.47
C TYR A 55 0.05 4.54 16.76
N GLY A 56 -0.01 3.57 17.66
CA GLY A 56 -1.23 2.86 18.01
C GLY A 56 -0.97 1.38 18.19
N ASP A 57 -2.01 0.58 17.95
CA ASP A 57 -1.91 -0.87 17.99
C ASP A 57 -1.01 -1.40 16.85
N ASN A 58 -0.22 -2.43 17.13
CA ASN A 58 0.77 -2.94 16.17
C ASN A 58 0.10 -3.53 14.92
N HIS A 59 -1.04 -4.22 15.09
CA HIS A 59 -1.77 -4.81 13.98
C HIS A 59 -2.38 -3.73 13.07
N THR A 60 -3.00 -2.71 13.65
CA THR A 60 -3.58 -1.60 12.85
C THR A 60 -2.49 -0.74 12.20
N ALA A 61 -1.38 -0.49 12.90
CA ALA A 61 -0.22 0.21 12.34
C ALA A 61 0.40 -0.56 11.15
N GLN A 62 0.44 -1.89 11.23
CA GLN A 62 0.88 -2.73 10.10
C GLN A 62 -0.07 -2.64 8.91
N VAL A 63 -1.39 -2.71 9.13
CA VAL A 63 -2.39 -2.53 8.07
C VAL A 63 -2.25 -1.16 7.40
N ALA A 64 -2.10 -0.09 8.19
CA ALA A 64 -1.88 1.26 7.68
C ALA A 64 -0.58 1.41 6.90
N SER A 65 0.51 0.76 7.35
CA SER A 65 1.78 0.70 6.63
C SER A 65 1.64 0.10 5.23
N HIS A 66 0.95 -1.03 5.12
CA HIS A 66 0.66 -1.65 3.84
C HIS A 66 -0.23 -0.77 2.95
N LEU A 67 -1.26 -0.15 3.55
CA LEU A 67 -2.15 0.77 2.85
C LEU A 67 -1.40 1.97 2.27
N LEU A 68 -0.52 2.61 3.05
CA LEU A 68 0.28 3.75 2.58
C LEU A 68 1.20 3.36 1.43
N ARG A 69 1.85 2.18 1.49
CA ARG A 69 2.68 1.67 0.38
C ARG A 69 1.83 1.40 -0.87
N HIS A 70 0.65 0.81 -0.70
CA HIS A 70 -0.25 0.52 -1.81
C HIS A 70 -0.75 1.80 -2.49
N LEU A 71 -1.24 2.76 -1.70
CA LEU A 71 -1.66 4.08 -2.21
C LEU A 71 -0.49 4.81 -2.90
N TYR A 72 0.73 4.70 -2.37
CA TYR A 72 1.91 5.29 -2.98
C TYR A 72 2.26 4.67 -4.35
N GLN A 73 2.04 3.35 -4.50
CA GLN A 73 2.26 2.63 -5.76
C GLN A 73 1.17 2.92 -6.80
N GLU A 74 -0.09 2.98 -6.37
CA GLU A 74 -1.24 3.31 -7.23
C GLU A 74 -1.23 4.78 -7.69
N ASN A 75 -0.70 5.68 -6.85
CA ASN A 75 -0.42 7.04 -7.27
C ASN A 75 0.55 7.01 -8.45
N THR A 76 0.21 7.71 -9.53
CA THR A 76 1.16 7.99 -10.61
C THR A 76 1.63 9.44 -10.49
N ILE A 77 2.76 9.81 -11.09
CA ILE A 77 3.36 11.16 -10.96
C ILE A 77 2.37 12.27 -11.40
N ASN A 78 1.37 11.94 -12.21
CA ASN A 78 0.38 12.84 -12.78
C ASN A 78 -1.06 12.44 -12.44
N GLY A 79 -1.26 11.45 -11.57
CA GLY A 79 -2.58 10.97 -11.18
C GLY A 79 -3.04 11.64 -9.90
N ASP A 80 -4.29 12.08 -9.86
CA ASP A 80 -4.91 12.58 -8.63
C ASP A 80 -5.45 11.40 -7.81
N LEU A 81 -5.03 11.32 -6.55
CA LEU A 81 -5.65 10.44 -5.57
C LEU A 81 -6.92 11.13 -5.05
N THR A 82 -8.09 10.56 -5.33
CA THR A 82 -9.34 11.12 -4.81
C THR A 82 -9.67 10.55 -3.42
N PRO A 83 -10.38 11.31 -2.56
CA PRO A 83 -10.83 10.82 -1.25
C PRO A 83 -11.56 9.47 -1.31
N ASP A 84 -12.38 9.26 -2.34
CA ASP A 84 -13.11 8.00 -2.54
C ASP A 84 -12.17 6.81 -2.78
N GLN A 85 -11.05 7.01 -3.47
CA GLN A 85 -10.04 5.97 -3.69
C GLN A 85 -9.37 5.57 -2.38
N VAL A 86 -9.04 6.55 -1.54
CA VAL A 86 -8.50 6.32 -0.19
C VAL A 86 -9.50 5.56 0.66
N HIS A 87 -10.77 6.00 0.66
CA HIS A 87 -11.83 5.32 1.40
C HIS A 87 -11.99 3.86 0.97
N LEU A 88 -11.98 3.59 -0.34
CA LEU A 88 -12.08 2.24 -0.88
C LEU A 88 -10.86 1.39 -0.50
N ALA A 89 -9.66 1.94 -0.59
CA ALA A 89 -8.42 1.24 -0.23
C ALA A 89 -8.38 0.86 1.26
N ILE A 90 -8.83 1.77 2.15
CA ILE A 90 -9.00 1.48 3.59
C ILE A 90 -9.98 0.30 3.81
N GLN A 91 -11.09 0.28 3.08
CA GLN A 91 -12.08 -0.79 3.21
C GLN A 91 -11.50 -2.14 2.74
N GLN A 92 -10.70 -2.13 1.68
CA GLN A 92 -10.05 -3.33 1.15
C GLN A 92 -8.94 -3.86 2.08
N SER A 93 -8.14 -2.99 2.68
CA SER A 93 -7.07 -3.39 3.61
C SER A 93 -7.60 -4.04 4.88
N ASN A 94 -8.76 -3.59 5.38
CA ASN A 94 -9.44 -4.22 6.52
C ASN A 94 -10.08 -5.59 6.17
N ALA A 95 -10.51 -5.77 4.92
CA ALA A 95 -11.17 -7.01 4.47
C ALA A 95 -10.19 -8.13 4.13
N SER A 96 -8.88 -7.85 4.01
CA SER A 96 -7.85 -8.82 3.65
C SER A 96 -6.72 -8.89 4.68
N PRO A 97 -6.93 -9.53 5.84
CA PRO A 97 -5.89 -9.72 6.86
C PRO A 97 -4.81 -10.76 6.49
N LEU A 98 -4.64 -11.13 5.22
CA LEU A 98 -3.84 -12.29 4.82
C LEU A 98 -2.81 -11.94 3.74
N ASN A 99 -1.76 -11.19 4.09
CA ASN A 99 -0.45 -11.34 3.44
C ASN A 99 0.67 -10.74 4.30
N ILE A 100 0.80 -11.23 5.54
CA ILE A 100 2.00 -10.97 6.35
C ILE A 100 3.12 -11.84 5.79
N LYS A 101 3.71 -11.44 4.65
CA LYS A 101 5.07 -11.86 4.29
C LYS A 101 6.02 -10.77 4.77
N SER A 102 6.38 -10.84 6.05
CA SER A 102 7.60 -10.25 6.57
C SER A 102 8.76 -10.80 5.75
N THR A 103 9.34 -9.98 4.88
CA THR A 103 10.63 -10.24 4.22
C THR A 103 11.66 -9.31 4.86
N HIS A 104 12.02 -9.69 6.09
CA HIS A 104 13.30 -9.43 6.74
C HIS A 104 13.96 -10.83 6.69
N THR A 105 15.17 -11.11 6.21
CA THR A 105 16.40 -10.33 6.09
C THR A 105 17.40 -11.17 5.24
N GLU A 106 18.48 -10.53 4.76
CA GLU A 106 19.83 -11.11 4.52
C GLU A 106 20.20 -11.62 3.11
N THR A 107 21.02 -10.82 2.43
CA THR A 107 22.10 -11.28 1.56
C THR A 107 23.02 -12.26 2.29
N PRO A 108 23.51 -13.31 1.60
CA PRO A 108 24.97 -13.45 1.50
C PRO A 108 25.46 -13.80 0.09
N MET A 109 26.72 -13.41 -0.11
CA MET A 109 27.63 -13.54 -1.24
C MET A 109 27.78 -14.95 -1.87
N GLU A 110 27.96 -14.95 -3.20
CA GLU A 110 28.92 -15.72 -4.03
C GLU A 110 29.03 -17.27 -3.91
N LYS A 111 28.69 -18.00 -4.99
CA LYS A 111 29.67 -18.64 -5.89
C LYS A 111 29.03 -19.45 -7.05
N SER A 112 29.59 -19.19 -8.22
CA SER A 112 29.91 -20.09 -9.34
C SER A 112 28.90 -21.07 -9.95
N ALA A 113 28.68 -20.80 -11.24
CA ALA A 113 28.94 -21.67 -12.39
C ALA A 113 27.85 -22.66 -12.86
N ALA A 114 27.29 -22.25 -14.01
CA ALA A 114 27.04 -23.04 -15.21
C ALA A 114 25.81 -23.96 -15.28
N SER A 115 25.00 -23.62 -16.28
CA SER A 115 24.31 -24.51 -17.23
C SER A 115 22.83 -24.84 -16.99
N THR A 116 22.00 -24.10 -17.74
CA THR A 116 21.02 -24.63 -18.70
C THR A 116 20.17 -25.82 -18.28
N THR A 117 18.88 -25.59 -18.01
CA THR A 117 17.80 -26.28 -18.75
C THR A 117 16.48 -25.52 -18.63
N ALA A 118 15.70 -25.59 -19.70
CA ALA A 118 14.44 -24.92 -19.92
C ALA A 118 13.31 -25.37 -18.98
N ALA A 119 12.29 -24.50 -18.92
CA ALA A 119 10.93 -24.70 -18.43
C ALA A 119 10.73 -24.73 -16.91
N THR A 120 10.33 -23.59 -16.33
CA THR A 120 9.09 -23.53 -15.53
C THR A 120 8.53 -22.11 -15.55
N ALA A 121 7.22 -22.02 -15.74
CA ALA A 121 6.43 -20.80 -15.79
C ALA A 121 6.68 -19.88 -14.59
N THR A 122 6.81 -18.58 -14.84
CA THR A 122 6.51 -17.57 -13.83
C THR A 122 5.48 -16.63 -14.44
N GLU A 123 4.25 -17.08 -14.28
CA GLU A 123 3.03 -16.29 -14.22
C GLU A 123 3.28 -15.02 -13.39
N ASN A 124 3.17 -13.84 -14.00
CA ASN A 124 2.51 -12.69 -13.36
C ASN A 124 2.37 -11.52 -14.34
N VAL A 125 1.43 -11.61 -15.27
CA VAL A 125 0.82 -10.41 -15.85
C VAL A 125 -0.64 -10.46 -15.41
N GLU A 126 -0.99 -9.75 -14.35
CA GLU A 126 -2.38 -9.51 -13.97
C GLU A 126 -3.09 -8.73 -15.08
N SER A 127 -3.47 -9.43 -16.15
CA SER A 127 -4.38 -8.95 -17.17
C SER A 127 -5.76 -8.80 -16.51
N PHE A 128 -6.06 -7.61 -16.00
CA PHE A 128 -7.39 -7.30 -15.47
C PHE A 128 -8.45 -7.56 -16.54
N THR A 129 -9.36 -8.51 -16.32
CA THR A 129 -10.53 -8.73 -17.18
C THR A 129 -11.41 -7.48 -17.14
N VAL A 130 -11.42 -6.71 -18.23
CA VAL A 130 -12.20 -5.47 -18.35
C VAL A 130 -13.59 -5.81 -18.88
N ILE A 131 -14.63 -5.52 -18.09
CA ILE A 131 -16.02 -5.68 -18.55
C ILE A 131 -16.37 -4.46 -19.42
N ARG A 132 -16.85 -4.71 -20.64
CA ARG A 132 -17.26 -3.65 -21.57
C ARG A 132 -18.77 -3.50 -21.58
N THR A 133 -19.26 -2.33 -21.21
CA THR A 133 -20.70 -2.00 -21.22
C THR A 133 -20.99 -0.88 -22.20
N LYS A 134 -22.26 -0.67 -22.54
CA LYS A 134 -22.71 0.47 -23.37
C LYS A 134 -22.35 1.84 -22.76
N LYS A 135 -22.07 1.87 -21.45
CA LYS A 135 -21.74 3.08 -20.67
C LYS A 135 -20.23 3.27 -20.42
N GLY A 136 -19.38 2.38 -20.94
CA GLY A 136 -17.92 2.43 -20.80
C GLY A 136 -17.29 1.14 -20.28
N ASN A 137 -15.97 1.17 -20.14
CA ASN A 137 -15.16 0.06 -19.66
C ASN A 137 -15.10 0.06 -18.13
N ILE A 138 -15.58 -1.02 -17.51
CA ILE A 138 -15.59 -1.21 -16.07
C ILE A 138 -14.46 -2.16 -15.71
N LYS A 139 -13.52 -1.67 -14.91
CA LYS A 139 -12.39 -2.46 -14.42
C LYS A 139 -12.70 -2.90 -13.00
N PRO A 140 -12.74 -4.21 -12.70
CA PRO A 140 -13.01 -4.68 -11.34
C PRO A 140 -11.88 -4.24 -10.41
N ARG A 141 -12.22 -3.57 -9.31
CA ARG A 141 -11.23 -2.99 -8.38
C ARG A 141 -11.15 -3.69 -7.04
N GLY A 142 -12.27 -4.17 -6.49
CA GLY A 142 -12.27 -4.88 -5.20
C GLY A 142 -12.07 -6.38 -5.33
N VAL A 143 -11.49 -7.03 -4.31
CA VAL A 143 -11.23 -8.49 -4.30
C VAL A 143 -12.50 -9.30 -4.58
N SER A 144 -13.64 -8.94 -3.97
CA SER A 144 -14.92 -9.60 -4.23
C SER A 144 -15.40 -9.38 -5.66
N GLN A 145 -15.18 -8.19 -6.22
CA GLN A 145 -15.54 -7.88 -7.61
C GLN A 145 -14.61 -8.62 -8.58
N GLN A 146 -13.32 -8.68 -8.32
CA GLN A 146 -12.36 -9.44 -9.11
C GLN A 146 -12.70 -10.93 -9.09
N ARG A 147 -13.05 -11.49 -7.91
CA ARG A 147 -13.53 -12.88 -7.81
C ARG A 147 -14.79 -13.11 -8.65
N TYR A 148 -15.77 -12.21 -8.52
CA TYR A 148 -17.01 -12.30 -9.30
C TYR A 148 -16.74 -12.24 -10.81
N VAL A 149 -15.93 -11.28 -11.28
CA VAL A 149 -15.59 -11.13 -12.70
C VAL A 149 -14.73 -12.28 -13.24
N ARG A 150 -13.95 -12.96 -12.40
CA ARG A 150 -13.23 -14.17 -12.79
C ARG A 150 -14.12 -15.42 -12.84
N SER A 151 -15.26 -15.40 -12.17
CA SER A 151 -16.20 -16.53 -12.10
C SER A 151 -17.35 -16.48 -13.11
N ILE A 152 -17.47 -15.38 -13.86
CA ILE A 152 -18.39 -15.24 -15.01
C ILE A 152 -17.72 -15.74 -16.29
#